data_AF-A0A0R2NSF5-F1
#
_entry.id   AF-A0A0R2NSF5-F1
#
_cell.length_a   1.000
_cell.length_b   1.000
_cell.length_c   1.000
_cell.angle_alpha   90.00
_cell.angle_beta   90.00
_cell.angle_gamma   90.00
#
_symmetry.space_group_name_H-M   'P 1'
#
loop_
_entity.id
_entity.type
_entity.pdbx_description
1 polymer ?
#
loop_
_entity_poly.entity_id
_entity_poly.type
_entity_poly.pdbx_seq_one_letter_code
_entity_poly.pdbx_strand_id
1 'polypeptide(L)' 'MDVIYNDIALAPQNGISKYGDLRPIYSWKLMDNGIEYRIAYAIMDANTIDIILIGTRENFYKQLKQYLKTVN' A
#
# COMPACT_ATOMS: atom_id res chain seq x y z
N MET A 1 -7.79 3.40 11.06
CA MET A 1 -8.18 1.97 11.05
C MET A 1 -9.24 1.71 9.99
N ASP A 2 -10.25 2.58 9.87
CA ASP A 2 -11.40 2.40 8.97
C ASP A 2 -11.05 2.15 7.50
N VAL A 3 -10.13 2.90 6.91
CA VAL A 3 -9.75 2.74 5.48
C VAL A 3 -9.18 1.36 5.16
N ILE A 4 -8.41 0.76 6.08
CA ILE A 4 -7.82 -0.56 5.81
C ILE A 4 -8.91 -1.61 5.72
N TYR A 5 -9.89 -1.60 6.63
CA TYR A 5 -10.96 -2.58 6.62
C TYR A 5 -12.02 -2.24 5.55
N ASN A 6 -12.57 -1.03 5.59
CA ASN A 6 -13.73 -0.64 4.78
C ASN A 6 -13.41 -0.48 3.30
N ASP A 7 -12.19 -0.11 2.94
CA ASP A 7 -11.82 0.10 1.55
C ASP A 7 -10.91 -1.01 1.03
N ILE A 8 -9.79 -1.24 1.72
CA ILE A 8 -8.76 -2.17 1.23
C ILE A 8 -9.18 -3.63 1.42
N ALA A 9 -9.71 -4.02 2.59
CA ALA A 9 -10.07 -5.42 2.82
C ALA A 9 -11.33 -5.84 2.05
N LEU A 10 -12.31 -4.96 1.89
CA LEU A 10 -13.55 -5.26 1.18
C LEU A 10 -13.39 -5.23 -0.35
N ALA A 11 -12.50 -4.40 -0.89
CA ALA A 11 -12.28 -4.29 -2.33
C ALA A 11 -10.82 -3.95 -2.67
N PRO A 12 -9.86 -4.85 -2.39
CA PRO A 12 -8.43 -4.55 -2.50
C PRO A 12 -7.98 -4.21 -3.93
N GLN A 13 -8.68 -4.70 -4.95
CA GLN A 13 -8.39 -4.37 -6.35
C GLN A 13 -8.71 -2.91 -6.73
N ASN A 14 -9.42 -2.15 -5.89
CA ASN A 14 -9.74 -0.74 -6.15
C ASN A 14 -8.54 0.19 -5.94
N GLY A 15 -7.46 -0.29 -5.31
CA GLY A 15 -6.22 0.47 -5.21
C GLY A 15 -5.46 0.54 -6.53
N ILE A 16 -4.42 1.38 -6.55
CA ILE A 16 -3.61 1.58 -7.76
C ILE A 16 -2.52 0.51 -7.81
N SER A 17 -2.69 -0.47 -8.71
CA SER A 17 -1.67 -1.48 -9.01
C SER A 17 -0.36 -0.82 -9.48
N LYS A 18 0.77 -1.34 -9.01
CA LYS A 18 2.11 -0.91 -9.42
C LYS A 18 2.69 -1.84 -10.47
N TYR A 19 3.53 -1.27 -11.32
CA TYR A 19 4.18 -1.96 -12.43
C TYR A 19 5.69 -2.08 -12.20
N GLY A 20 6.35 -2.89 -13.01
CA GLY A 20 7.81 -3.10 -12.95
C GLY A 20 8.24 -3.76 -11.64
N ASP A 21 9.32 -3.23 -11.04
CA ASP A 21 9.97 -3.73 -9.82
C ASP A 21 9.09 -3.71 -8.56
N LEU A 22 7.91 -3.08 -8.64
CA LEU A 22 6.97 -2.98 -7.54
C LEU A 22 5.78 -3.94 -7.67
N ARG A 23 5.76 -4.85 -8.66
CA ARG A 23 4.75 -5.92 -8.66
C ARG A 23 5.04 -6.93 -7.53
N PRO A 24 4.01 -7.48 -6.86
CA PRO A 24 2.57 -7.35 -7.10
C PRO A 24 1.85 -6.28 -6.23
N ILE A 25 2.50 -5.15 -5.92
CA ILE A 25 2.01 -4.20 -4.90
C ILE A 25 0.93 -3.26 -5.45
N TYR A 26 -0.05 -2.96 -4.60
CA TYR A 26 -1.06 -1.92 -4.78
C TYR A 26 -0.77 -0.73 -3.86
N SER A 27 -1.25 0.46 -4.23
CA SER A 27 -1.24 1.61 -3.32
C SER A 27 -2.61 2.26 -3.14
N TRP A 28 -2.94 2.58 -1.90
CA TRP A 28 -4.09 3.41 -1.53
C TRP A 28 -3.64 4.81 -1.09
N LYS A 29 -4.42 5.86 -1.40
CA LYS A 29 -4.19 7.23 -0.93
C LYS A 29 -5.20 7.57 0.16
N LEU A 30 -4.72 8.18 1.24
CA LEU A 30 -5.54 8.66 2.35
C LEU A 30 -5.17 10.13 2.65
N MET A 31 -6.17 10.95 2.94
CA MET A 31 -6.00 12.31 3.45
C MET A 31 -6.41 12.32 4.91
N ASP A 32 -5.50 12.69 5.81
CA ASP A 32 -5.79 12.83 7.23
C ASP A 32 -5.13 14.11 7.76
N ASN A 33 -5.92 14.98 8.40
CA ASN A 33 -5.48 16.28 8.92
C ASN A 33 -4.62 17.12 7.95
N GLY A 34 -4.96 17.09 6.66
CA GLY A 34 -4.23 17.81 5.61
C GLY A 34 -2.93 17.14 5.12
N ILE A 35 -2.60 15.95 5.64
CA ILE A 35 -1.38 15.19 5.27
C ILE A 35 -1.76 14.02 4.36
N GLU A 36 -1.11 13.92 3.20
CA GLU A 36 -1.32 12.82 2.25
C GLU A 36 -0.49 11.61 2.67
N TYR A 37 -1.20 10.57 3.09
CA TYR A 37 -0.65 9.25 3.36
C TYR A 37 -0.85 8.31 2.17
N ARG A 38 0.00 7.30 2.13
CA ARG A 38 -0.09 6.18 1.22
C ARG A 38 0.08 4.87 1.97
N ILE A 39 -0.67 3.88 1.52
CA ILE A 39 -0.63 2.50 2.04
C ILE A 39 -0.20 1.62 0.89
N ALA A 40 0.91 0.91 1.02
CA ALA A 40 1.33 -0.16 0.12
C ALA A 40 0.84 -1.49 0.69
N TYR A 41 0.21 -2.30 -0.15
CA TYR A 41 -0.27 -3.61 0.23
C TYR A 41 -0.17 -4.61 -0.93
N ALA A 42 -0.17 -5.90 -0.61
CA ALA A 42 -0.24 -6.99 -1.57
C ALA A 42 -1.44 -7.88 -1.26
N ILE A 43 -2.13 -8.33 -2.32
CA ILE A 43 -3.19 -9.33 -2.23
C ILE A 43 -2.50 -10.68 -2.31
N MET A 44 -2.50 -11.43 -1.21
CA MET A 44 -1.83 -12.74 -1.15
C MET A 44 -2.77 -13.84 -1.62
N ASP A 45 -4.02 -13.81 -1.13
CA ASP A 45 -5.11 -14.68 -1.53
C ASP A 45 -6.46 -13.97 -1.32
N ALA A 46 -7.58 -14.70 -1.42
CA ALA A 46 -8.93 -14.14 -1.31
C ALA A 46 -9.25 -13.53 0.07
N ASN A 47 -8.54 -13.96 1.13
CA ASN A 47 -8.82 -13.58 2.51
C ASN A 47 -7.63 -12.88 3.19
N THR A 48 -6.46 -12.84 2.55
CA THR A 48 -5.22 -12.35 3.13
C THR A 48 -4.66 -11.17 2.34
N ILE A 49 -4.47 -10.05 3.02
CA ILE A 49 -3.82 -8.84 2.49
C ILE A 49 -2.68 -8.46 3.41
N ASP A 50 -1.48 -8.35 2.83
CA ASP A 50 -0.30 -7.88 3.55
C ASP A 50 -0.21 -6.36 3.43
N ILE A 51 -0.21 -5.67 4.57
CA ILE A 51 0.13 -4.24 4.62
C ILE A 51 1.65 -4.11 4.74
N ILE A 52 2.27 -3.55 3.72
CA ILE A 52 3.73 -3.50 3.57
C ILE A 52 4.30 -2.21 4.19
N LEU A 53 3.69 -1.08 3.87
CA LEU A 53 4.18 0.23 4.33
C LEU A 53 3.04 1.24 4.38
N ILE A 54 3.01 2.03 5.45
CA ILE A 54 2.20 3.23 5.55
C ILE A 54 3.13 4.42 5.76
N GLY A 55 2.98 5.47 4.97
CA GLY A 55 3.83 6.65 5.10
C GLY A 55 3.31 7.86 4.35
N THR A 56 3.91 9.02 4.61
CA THR A 56 3.59 10.27 3.90
C THR A 56 4.08 10.23 2.45
N ARG A 57 3.39 10.95 1.55
CA ARG A 57 3.67 10.97 0.11
C ARG A 57 5.14 11.24 -0.22
N GLU A 58 5.77 12.18 0.47
CA GLU A 58 7.09 12.75 0.13
C GLU A 58 8.18 11.68 0.00
N ASN A 59 8.22 10.70 0.91
CA ASN A 59 9.27 9.68 0.96
C ASN A 59 8.77 8.25 0.70
N PHE A 60 7.46 8.06 0.50
CA PHE A 60 6.82 6.75 0.47
C PHE A 60 7.47 5.76 -0.50
N TYR A 61 7.64 6.12 -1.78
CA TYR A 61 8.17 5.17 -2.77
C TYR A 61 9.64 4.85 -2.58
N LYS A 62 10.43 5.79 -2.06
CA LYS A 62 11.84 5.56 -1.75
C LYS A 62 11.96 4.53 -0.62
N GLN A 63 11.19 4.73 0.45
CA GLN A 63 11.14 3.80 1.59
C GLN A 63 10.60 2.44 1.18
N LEU A 64 9.52 2.39 0.39
CA LEU A 64 8.95 1.14 -0.12
C LEU A 64 9.99 0.33 -0.93
N LYS A 65 10.69 0.98 -1.87
CA LYS A 65 11.74 0.31 -2.65
C LYS A 65 12.90 -0.18 -1.78
N GLN A 66 13.26 0.58 -0.75
CA GLN A 66 14.31 0.17 0.18
C GLN A 66 13.89 -1.04 0.99
N TYR A 67 12.67 -1.04 1.54
CA TYR A 67 12.11 -2.16 2.28
C TYR A 67 12.10 -3.45 1.44
N LEU A 68 11.59 -3.38 0.21
CA LEU A 68 11.52 -4.54 -0.68
C LEU A 68 12.89 -5.08 -1.11
N LYS A 69 13.93 -4.24 -1.11
CA LYS A 69 15.32 -4.69 -1.36
C LYS A 69 15.93 -5.40 -0.17
N THR A 70 15.49 -5.09 1.05
CA THR A 70 16.02 -5.68 2.29
C THR A 70 15.37 -7.02 2.63
N VAL A 71 14.20 -7.30 2.06
CA VAL A 71 13.44 -8.55 2.29
C VAL A 71 13.76 -9.65 1.25
N ASN A 72 14.54 -9.33 0.20
CA ASN A 72 15.07 -10.29 -0.79
C ASN A 72 16.52 -10.65 -0.47
#